data_AF-A0A7Y9XEW4-F1
#
_entry.id   AF-A0A7Y9XEW4-F1
#
_cell.length_a   1.000
_cell.length_b   1.000
_cell.length_c   1.000
_cell.angle_alpha   90.00
_cell.angle_beta   90.00
_cell.angle_gamma   90.00
#
_symmetry.space_group_name_H-M   'P 1'
#
loop_
_entity.id
_entity.type
_entity.pdbx_description
1 polymer ?
#
loop_
_entity_poly.entity_id
_entity_poly.type
_entity_poly.pdbx_seq_one_letter_code
_entity_poly.pdbx_strand_id
1 'polypeptide(L)'
;MSNHSASASPAPRDASTNEEIRRLRGRIDQMDDELAELLERRALVAARVQRLKPVGYFAGRDMRRERELVERMAERAPRLGPERLAAIMGEVISAGLAAAEEEAAHTA
;
A
#
# COMPACT_ATOMS: atom_id res chain seq x y z
N MET A 1 5.14 -52.84 -23.40
CA MET A 1 4.47 -51.94 -24.36
C MET A 1 4.12 -50.66 -23.61
N SER A 2 4.95 -49.63 -23.77
CA SER A 2 4.83 -48.36 -23.04
C SER A 2 3.77 -47.48 -23.69
N ASN A 3 2.63 -47.31 -23.02
CA ASN A 3 1.61 -46.37 -23.47
C ASN A 3 2.03 -44.96 -23.00
N HIS A 4 2.61 -44.19 -23.92
CA HIS A 4 2.75 -42.74 -23.76
C HIS A 4 1.36 -42.12 -23.89
N SER A 5 0.68 -41.92 -22.76
CA SER A 5 -0.53 -41.09 -22.73
C SER A 5 -0.12 -39.66 -23.09
N ALA A 6 -0.65 -39.21 -24.22
CA ALA A 6 -0.41 -37.92 -24.81
C ALA A 6 -0.60 -36.78 -23.79
N SER A 7 0.45 -35.99 -23.62
CA SER A 7 0.35 -34.63 -23.10
C SER A 7 -0.58 -33.85 -24.03
N ALA A 8 -1.82 -33.62 -23.58
CA ALA A 8 -2.71 -32.68 -24.23
C ALA A 8 -2.07 -31.29 -24.09
N SER A 9 -1.59 -30.72 -25.19
CA SER A 9 -1.10 -29.35 -25.23
C SER A 9 -2.20 -28.40 -24.76
N PRO A 10 -1.87 -27.42 -23.89
CA PRO A 10 -2.81 -26.39 -23.48
C PRO A 10 -3.36 -25.65 -24.72
N ALA A 11 -4.68 -25.54 -24.81
CA ALA A 11 -5.40 -25.03 -25.97
C ALA A 11 -5.36 -23.49 -25.97
N PRO A 12 -5.35 -22.81 -27.14
CA PRO A 12 -5.05 -21.37 -27.31
C PRO A 12 -5.76 -20.33 -26.40
N ARG A 13 -6.83 -20.72 -25.69
CA ARG A 13 -7.50 -19.89 -24.67
C ARG A 13 -6.65 -19.68 -23.41
N ASP A 14 -5.83 -20.65 -23.00
CA ASP A 14 -4.98 -20.54 -21.82
C ASP A 14 -3.78 -19.61 -22.06
N ALA A 15 -3.15 -19.66 -23.24
CA ALA A 15 -2.05 -18.79 -23.63
C ALA A 15 -2.49 -17.31 -23.66
N SER A 16 -3.66 -17.03 -24.25
CA SER A 16 -4.25 -15.69 -24.28
C SER A 16 -4.62 -15.17 -22.88
N THR A 17 -5.17 -16.04 -22.03
CA THR A 17 -5.51 -15.68 -20.64
C THR A 17 -4.23 -15.40 -19.83
N ASN A 18 -3.20 -16.22 -20.01
CA ASN A 18 -1.90 -16.05 -19.36
C ASN A 18 -1.18 -14.77 -19.80
N GLU A 19 -1.31 -14.38 -21.07
CA GLU A 19 -0.81 -13.10 -21.57
C GLU A 19 -1.57 -11.91 -20.97
N GLU A 20 -2.89 -11.99 -20.88
CA GLU A 20 -3.70 -10.95 -20.24
C GLU A 20 -3.37 -10.80 -18.74
N ILE A 21 -3.22 -11.91 -18.02
CA ILE A 21 -2.79 -11.90 -16.61
C ILE A 21 -1.42 -11.22 -16.47
N ARG A 22 -0.44 -11.56 -17.32
CA ARG A 22 0.89 -10.93 -17.31
C ARG A 22 0.80 -9.43 -17.54
N ARG A 23 0.01 -9.00 -18.52
CA ARG A 23 -0.23 -7.58 -18.80
C ARG A 23 -0.86 -6.85 -17.61
N LEU A 24 -1.85 -7.46 -16.96
CA LEU A 24 -2.51 -6.87 -15.79
C LEU A 24 -1.56 -6.79 -14.58
N ARG A 25 -0.74 -7.81 -14.35
CA ARG A 25 0.30 -7.78 -13.31
C ARG A 25 1.33 -6.68 -13.55
N GLY A 26 1.82 -6.53 -14.79
CA GLY A 26 2.74 -5.45 -15.11
C GLY A 26 2.15 -4.05 -14.86
N ARG A 27 0.82 -3.89 -14.95
CA ARG A 27 0.13 -2.64 -14.55
C ARG A 27 0.06 -2.48 -13.03
N ILE A 28 -0.14 -3.57 -12.29
CA ILE A 28 -0.09 -3.55 -10.82
C ILE A 28 1.31 -3.18 -10.36
N ASP A 29 2.35 -3.79 -10.94
CA ASP A 29 3.75 -3.50 -10.60
C ASP A 29 4.07 -2.01 -10.75
N GLN A 30 3.63 -1.39 -11.86
CA GLN A 30 3.77 0.06 -12.06
C GLN A 30 3.03 0.89 -11.00
N MET A 31 1.82 0.49 -10.63
CA MET A 31 1.07 1.16 -9.57
C MET A 31 1.74 1.00 -8.21
N ASP A 32 2.37 -0.14 -7.95
CA ASP A 32 3.09 -0.42 -6.72
C ASP A 32 4.38 0.41 -6.62
N ASP A 33 5.10 0.60 -7.73
CA ASP A 33 6.25 1.52 -7.80
C ASP A 33 5.82 2.97 -7.48
N GLU A 34 4.74 3.44 -8.10
CA GLU A 34 4.18 4.78 -7.83
C GLU A 34 3.70 4.91 -6.37
N LEU A 35 3.10 3.84 -5.82
CA LEU A 35 2.66 3.79 -4.44
C LEU A 35 3.85 3.87 -3.48
N ALA A 36 4.95 3.17 -3.75
CA ALA A 36 6.15 3.20 -2.93
C ALA A 36 6.73 4.63 -2.83
N GLU A 37 6.86 5.33 -3.95
CA GLU A 37 7.32 6.72 -3.93
C GLU A 37 6.35 7.66 -3.20
N LEU A 38 5.04 7.43 -3.34
CA LEU A 38 4.04 8.24 -2.65
C LEU A 38 4.09 8.01 -1.13
N LEU A 39 4.28 6.77 -0.69
CA LEU A 39 4.43 6.41 0.71
C LEU A 39 5.68 7.06 1.32
N GLU A 40 6.81 7.03 0.62
CA GLU A 40 8.05 7.70 1.02
C GLU A 40 7.83 9.21 1.23
N ARG A 41 7.29 9.89 0.21
CA ARG A 41 6.98 11.32 0.31
C ARG A 41 6.02 11.62 1.46
N ARG A 42 5.01 10.76 1.68
CA ARG A 42 4.05 10.91 2.78
C ARG A 42 4.73 10.78 4.13
N ALA A 43 5.63 9.81 4.30
CA ALA A 43 6.37 9.60 5.54
C ALA A 43 7.26 10.81 5.87
N LEU A 44 7.99 11.34 4.89
CA LEU A 44 8.83 12.54 5.07
C LEU A 44 8.02 13.77 5.51
N VAL A 45 6.85 13.99 4.90
CA VAL A 45 5.95 15.09 5.30
C VAL A 45 5.40 14.85 6.72
N ALA A 46 5.01 13.61 7.03
CA ALA A 46 4.53 13.26 8.36
C ALA A 46 5.61 13.48 9.44
N ALA A 47 6.86 13.09 9.17
CA ALA A 47 8.01 13.33 10.06
C ALA A 47 8.20 14.81 10.36
N ARG A 48 8.12 15.68 9.34
CA ARG A 48 8.14 17.14 9.52
C ARG A 48 7.00 17.63 10.42
N VAL A 49 5.79 17.09 10.27
CA VAL A 49 4.66 17.42 11.15
C VAL A 49 4.94 16.98 12.59
N GLN A 50 5.47 15.77 12.81
CA GLN A 50 5.74 15.26 14.16
C GLN A 50 6.79 16.11 14.89
N ARG A 51 7.84 16.56 14.21
CA ARG A 51 8.87 17.45 14.80
C ARG A 51 8.32 18.80 15.28
N LEU A 52 7.17 19.23 14.77
CA LEU A 52 6.52 20.48 15.18
C LEU A 52 5.54 20.30 16.34
N LYS A 53 5.15 19.06 16.67
CA LYS A 53 4.18 18.80 17.73
C LYS A 53 4.84 18.86 19.12
N PRO A 54 4.16 19.40 20.14
CA PRO A 54 4.65 19.38 21.52
C PRO A 54 4.72 17.96 22.10
N VAL A 55 3.83 17.07 21.65
CA VAL A 55 3.87 15.63 21.90
C VAL A 55 3.81 14.95 20.53
N GLY A 56 4.97 14.46 20.07
CA GLY A 56 5.15 13.89 18.75
C GLY A 56 4.87 12.38 18.68
N TYR A 57 4.98 11.86 17.46
CA TYR A 57 4.98 10.44 17.11
C TYR A 57 3.75 9.67 17.61
N PHE A 58 3.92 8.47 18.17
CA PHE A 58 2.80 7.65 18.64
C PHE A 58 2.00 8.33 19.76
N ALA A 59 2.64 9.09 20.64
CA ALA A 59 1.98 9.81 21.71
C ALA A 59 1.11 10.99 21.21
N GLY A 60 1.39 11.50 20.00
CA GLY A 60 0.66 12.58 19.34
C GLY A 60 -0.39 12.14 18.32
N ARG A 61 -0.86 10.88 18.40
CA ARG A 61 -1.81 10.30 17.44
C ARG A 61 -3.20 10.92 17.59
N ASP A 62 -3.80 11.33 16.46
CA ASP A 62 -5.11 11.98 16.43
C ASP A 62 -6.13 11.08 15.70
N MET A 63 -6.85 10.29 16.49
CA MET A 63 -7.86 9.33 15.98
C MET A 63 -9.03 10.00 15.27
N ARG A 64 -9.33 11.28 15.56
CA ARG A 64 -10.37 12.02 14.84
C ARG A 64 -9.85 12.36 13.44
N ARG A 65 -8.64 12.89 13.35
CA ARG A 65 -8.00 13.20 12.06
C ARG A 65 -7.85 11.98 11.15
N GLU A 66 -7.55 10.82 11.74
CA GLU A 66 -7.45 9.56 11.00
C GLU A 66 -8.79 9.08 10.44
N ARG A 67 -9.87 9.20 11.22
CA ARG A 67 -11.24 8.89 10.75
C ARG A 67 -11.66 9.80 9.60
N GLU A 68 -11.48 11.12 9.76
CA GLU A 68 -11.78 12.09 8.70
C GLU A 68 -10.98 11.83 7.41
N LEU A 69 -9.74 11.36 7.54
CA LEU A 69 -8.91 10.96 6.38
C LEU A 69 -9.54 9.76 5.66
N VAL A 70 -9.89 8.72 6.39
CA VAL A 70 -10.47 7.49 5.85
C VAL A 70 -11.82 7.75 5.17
N GLU A 71 -12.68 8.57 5.78
CA GLU A 71 -13.98 8.96 5.20
C GLU A 71 -13.79 9.64 3.83
N ARG A 72 -12.89 10.62 3.74
CA ARG A 72 -12.55 11.27 2.45
C ARG A 72 -11.94 10.30 1.44
N MET A 73 -11.16 9.32 1.88
CA MET A 73 -10.60 8.31 0.98
C MET A 73 -11.69 7.35 0.48
N ALA A 74 -12.69 7.01 1.31
CA ALA A 74 -13.77 6.11 0.94
C ALA A 74 -14.66 6.69 -0.17
N GLU A 75 -14.84 8.01 -0.21
CA GLU A 75 -15.51 8.71 -1.33
C GLU A 75 -14.79 8.48 -2.67
N ARG A 76 -13.46 8.40 -2.64
CA ARG A 76 -12.60 8.23 -3.82
C ARG A 76 -12.37 6.76 -4.19
N ALA A 77 -12.41 5.88 -3.19
CA ALA A 77 -12.19 4.44 -3.34
C ALA A 77 -13.39 3.63 -2.79
N PRO A 78 -14.59 3.75 -3.40
CA PRO A 78 -15.81 3.14 -2.88
C PRO A 78 -15.74 1.61 -2.84
N ARG A 79 -14.94 0.97 -3.72
CA ARG A 79 -14.71 -0.48 -3.70
C ARG A 79 -14.01 -0.95 -2.42
N LEU A 80 -13.11 -0.12 -1.86
CA LEU A 80 -12.42 -0.44 -0.61
C LEU A 80 -13.31 -0.09 0.59
N GLY A 81 -13.97 1.06 0.54
CA GLY A 81 -14.82 1.51 1.65
C GLY A 81 -14.03 1.87 2.91
N PRO A 82 -14.69 2.47 3.91
CA PRO A 82 -14.02 3.06 5.06
C PRO A 82 -13.29 2.03 5.93
N GLU A 83 -13.83 0.83 6.12
CA GLU A 83 -13.24 -0.19 7.00
C GLU A 83 -11.87 -0.68 6.49
N ARG A 84 -11.80 -1.09 5.22
CA ARG A 84 -10.52 -1.56 4.63
C ARG A 84 -9.51 -0.41 4.52
N LEU A 85 -9.98 0.79 4.20
CA LEU A 85 -9.12 1.97 4.16
C LEU A 85 -8.60 2.36 5.56
N ALA A 86 -9.39 2.17 6.62
CA ALA A 86 -8.92 2.37 7.99
C ALA A 86 -7.78 1.41 8.33
N ALA A 87 -7.92 0.12 7.99
CA ALA A 87 -6.86 -0.87 8.21
C ALA A 87 -5.58 -0.50 7.44
N ILE A 88 -5.69 -0.22 6.13
CA ILE A 88 -4.54 0.16 5.30
C ILE A 88 -3.86 1.43 5.82
N MET A 89 -4.64 2.47 6.09
CA MET A 89 -4.07 3.75 6.54
C MET A 89 -3.53 3.68 7.95
N GLY A 90 -4.08 2.81 8.81
CA GLY A 90 -3.53 2.51 10.13
C GLY A 90 -2.07 2.04 10.04
N GLU A 91 -1.80 1.09 9.14
CA GLU A 91 -0.44 0.58 8.90
C GLU A 91 0.46 1.66 8.27
N VAL A 92 -0.03 2.36 7.24
CA VAL A 92 0.73 3.44 6.57
C VAL A 92 1.08 4.59 7.53
N ILE A 93 0.19 4.93 8.46
CA ILE A 93 0.46 5.92 9.50
C ILE A 93 1.49 5.37 10.48
N SER A 94 1.29 4.16 10.99
CA SER A 94 2.16 3.58 12.01
C SER A 94 3.58 3.38 11.49
N ALA A 95 3.76 2.90 10.27
CA ALA A 95 5.06 2.78 9.61
C ALA A 95 5.74 4.14 9.44
N GLY A 96 5.01 5.17 9.01
CA GLY A 96 5.56 6.53 8.88
C GLY A 96 5.95 7.17 10.22
N LEU A 97 5.24 6.87 11.32
CA LEU A 97 5.63 7.32 12.66
C LEU A 97 6.90 6.61 13.14
N ALA A 98 6.99 5.28 12.94
CA ALA A 98 8.16 4.50 13.31
C ALA A 98 9.42 4.96 12.57
N ALA A 99 9.34 5.14 11.24
CA ALA A 99 10.46 5.64 10.45
C ALA A 99 10.92 7.05 10.91
N ALA A 100 9.98 7.91 11.29
CA ALA A 100 10.30 9.24 11.80
C ALA A 100 10.96 9.20 13.19
N GLU A 101 10.53 8.30 14.08
CA GLU A 101 11.17 8.07 15.38
C GLU A 101 12.60 7.54 15.21
N GLU A 102 12.80 6.58 14.30
CA GLU A 102 14.11 6.03 13.96
C GLU A 102 15.04 7.12 13.40
N GLU A 103 14.58 7.93 12.44
CA GLU A 103 15.35 9.07 11.90
C GLU A 103 15.78 10.05 13.01
N ALA A 104 14.86 10.41 13.91
CA ALA A 104 15.16 11.31 15.01
C ALA A 104 16.19 10.72 15.99
N ALA A 105 16.12 9.41 16.27
CA ALA A 105 17.08 8.72 17.13
C ALA A 105 18.49 8.65 16.54
N HIS A 106 18.63 8.59 15.21
CA HIS A 106 19.93 8.56 14.54
C HIS A 106 20.55 9.96 14.35
N THR A 107 19.76 11.02 14.44
CA THR A 107 20.20 12.42 14.24
C THR A 107 20.41 13.20 15.54
N ALA A 108 20.03 12.62 16.68
CA ALA A 108 20.23 13.15 18.03
C ALA A 108 21.60 12.75 18.63
#